data_AF-A0A0S4XAK3-F1
#
_entry.id   AF-A0A0S4XAK3-F1
#
_cell.length_a   1.000
_cell.length_b   1.000
_cell.length_c   1.000
_cell.angle_alpha   90.00
_cell.angle_beta   90.00
_cell.angle_gamma   90.00
#
_symmetry.space_group_name_H-M   'P 1'
#
loop_
_entity.id
_entity.type
_entity.pdbx_description
1 polymer ?
#
loop_
_entity_poly.entity_id
_entity_poly.type
_entity_poly.pdbx_seq_one_letter_code
_entity_poly.pdbx_strand_id
1 'polypeptide(L)'
;MDDRDDFTLCAILASGVFEDVSLDETFDLRGQGAERFIAFRTDRDFKLTLNGRQLIWGQPTILGEALYVLSGMGEDQAVFLDVRGGTDRLVEREDRIDLTEPGVEHFITAPRPVKGYVIVVNSRDEPVPDKRVTFEQVVQLAFPGAPIEPNVRYSMTYRHAASKPHAGELAEGGSVEVKHHGTIFNVTKTVQS
;
A
#
# COMPACT_ATOMS: atom_id res chain seq x y z
N MET A 1 10.05 -7.06 42.63
CA MET A 1 9.29 -5.80 42.56
C MET A 1 8.21 -6.04 41.53
N ASP A 2 7.05 -5.42 41.71
CA ASP A 2 5.94 -5.55 40.77
C ASP A 2 6.10 -4.46 39.72
N ASP A 3 6.55 -4.84 38.52
CA ASP A 3 6.90 -3.89 37.46
C ASP A 3 5.70 -3.63 36.53
N ARG A 4 4.48 -4.03 36.93
CA ARG A 4 3.25 -3.85 36.14
C ARG A 4 2.92 -2.39 35.86
N ASP A 5 3.26 -1.49 36.80
CA ASP A 5 3.04 -0.04 36.66
C ASP A 5 3.86 0.60 35.53
N ASP A 6 4.89 -0.09 35.04
CA ASP A 6 5.69 0.37 33.89
C ASP A 6 5.00 0.06 32.54
N PHE A 7 3.86 -0.63 32.54
CA PHE A 7 3.19 -1.08 31.32
C PHE A 7 1.80 -0.47 31.14
N THR A 8 1.53 -0.01 29.93
CA THR A 8 0.17 0.29 29.44
C THR A 8 -0.29 -0.87 28.56
N LEU A 9 -1.53 -1.33 28.75
CA LEU A 9 -2.16 -2.38 27.94
C LEU A 9 -3.36 -1.80 27.19
N CYS A 10 -3.33 -1.82 25.87
CA CYS A 10 -4.45 -1.38 25.04
C CYS A 10 -5.10 -2.57 24.32
N ALA A 11 -6.41 -2.74 24.47
CA ALA A 11 -7.22 -3.66 23.67
C ALA A 11 -7.57 -3.03 22.31
N ILE A 12 -7.56 -3.85 21.26
CA ILE A 12 -7.98 -3.49 19.90
C ILE A 12 -9.31 -4.18 19.60
N LEU A 13 -10.41 -3.47 19.82
CA LEU A 13 -11.77 -3.98 19.64
C LEU A 13 -12.03 -4.33 18.17
N ALA A 14 -13.05 -5.15 17.89
CA ALA A 14 -13.45 -5.52 16.52
C ALA A 14 -13.74 -4.30 15.63
N SER A 15 -14.22 -3.19 16.21
CA SER A 15 -14.40 -1.89 15.55
C SER A 15 -13.08 -1.19 15.15
N GLY A 16 -11.95 -1.71 15.62
CA GLY A 16 -10.62 -1.10 15.57
C GLY A 16 -10.40 -0.04 16.65
N VAL A 17 -11.38 0.30 17.47
CA VAL A 17 -11.18 1.24 18.59
C VAL A 17 -10.16 0.67 19.58
N PHE A 18 -9.32 1.56 20.11
CA PHE A 18 -8.38 1.23 21.17
C PHE A 18 -9.00 1.59 22.51
N GLU A 19 -8.95 0.66 23.44
CA GLU A 19 -9.42 0.83 24.80
C GLU A 19 -8.27 0.52 25.76
N ASP A 20 -7.98 1.46 26.67
CA ASP A 20 -7.01 1.24 27.73
C ASP A 20 -7.58 0.20 28.71
N VAL A 21 -6.75 -0.78 29.07
CA VAL A 21 -7.13 -1.90 29.93
C VAL A 21 -6.41 -1.76 31.24
N SER A 22 -7.18 -1.53 32.31
CA SER A 22 -6.65 -1.54 33.66
C SER A 22 -6.06 -2.92 33.98
N LEU A 23 -4.81 -2.96 34.44
CA LEU A 23 -4.10 -4.20 34.77
C LEU A 23 -4.66 -4.91 36.02
N ASP A 24 -5.54 -4.24 36.75
CA ASP A 24 -6.21 -4.76 37.95
C ASP A 24 -7.65 -5.25 37.68
N GLU A 25 -8.13 -5.15 36.43
CA GLU A 25 -9.48 -5.56 36.03
C GLU A 25 -9.48 -6.76 35.09
N THR A 26 -10.58 -7.51 35.09
CA THR A 26 -10.77 -8.63 34.15
C THR A 26 -11.32 -8.13 32.83
N PHE A 27 -10.70 -8.53 31.72
CA PHE A 27 -11.17 -8.22 30.37
C PHE A 27 -11.91 -9.41 29.74
N ASP A 28 -13.08 -9.18 29.13
CA ASP A 28 -13.88 -10.24 28.52
C ASP A 28 -13.39 -10.59 27.10
N LEU A 29 -12.90 -11.82 26.93
CA LEU A 29 -12.36 -12.33 25.67
C LEU A 29 -13.38 -13.14 24.84
N ARG A 30 -14.64 -13.24 25.26
CA ARG A 30 -15.62 -14.11 24.59
C ARG A 30 -16.12 -13.56 23.25
N GLY A 31 -15.93 -12.27 22.99
CA GLY A 31 -16.28 -11.65 21.71
C GLY A 31 -15.26 -11.97 20.62
N GLN A 32 -15.73 -12.20 19.38
CA GLN A 32 -14.85 -12.42 18.24
C GLN A 32 -14.00 -11.15 17.98
N GLY A 33 -12.67 -11.28 17.99
CA GLY A 33 -11.73 -10.18 17.77
C GLY A 33 -11.41 -9.36 19.02
N ALA A 34 -11.86 -9.78 20.21
CA ALA A 34 -11.55 -9.19 21.52
C ALA A 34 -10.16 -9.59 22.05
N GLU A 35 -9.51 -10.57 21.41
CA GLU A 35 -8.22 -11.15 21.79
C GLU A 35 -6.99 -10.38 21.31
N ARG A 36 -7.15 -9.14 20.84
CA ARG A 36 -6.07 -8.33 20.26
C ARG A 36 -5.66 -7.26 21.24
N PHE A 37 -4.40 -7.28 21.65
CA PHE A 37 -3.84 -6.32 22.59
C PHE A 37 -2.46 -5.85 22.13
N ILE A 38 -2.10 -4.64 22.55
CA ILE A 38 -0.74 -4.14 22.48
C ILE A 38 -0.36 -3.67 23.88
N ALA A 39 0.81 -4.10 24.35
CA ALA A 39 1.41 -3.64 25.59
C ALA A 39 2.64 -2.80 25.28
N PHE A 40 2.79 -1.69 25.98
CA PHE A 40 3.96 -0.82 25.91
C PHE A 40 4.58 -0.71 27.29
N ARG A 41 5.89 -0.85 27.40
CA ARG A 41 6.60 -0.41 28.60
C ARG A 41 6.90 1.07 28.45
N THR A 42 6.08 1.92 29.07
CA THR A 42 6.10 3.37 28.86
C THR A 42 5.53 4.09 30.08
N ASP A 43 5.99 5.32 30.30
CA ASP A 43 5.43 6.27 31.26
C ASP A 43 4.54 7.33 30.60
N ARG A 44 4.42 7.30 29.26
CA ARG A 44 3.73 8.31 28.46
C ARG A 44 2.98 7.71 27.28
N ASP A 45 1.88 8.36 26.96
CA ASP A 45 1.02 8.04 25.83
C ASP A 45 1.06 9.15 24.77
N PHE A 46 1.16 8.73 23.51
CA PHE A 46 1.07 9.60 22.34
C PHE A 46 -0.29 9.39 21.67
N LYS A 47 -0.93 10.49 21.27
CA LYS A 47 -2.24 10.47 20.60
C LYS A 47 -2.06 10.65 19.11
N LEU A 48 -2.76 9.84 18.34
CA LEU A 48 -2.88 9.99 16.89
C LEU A 48 -4.31 9.67 16.46
N THR A 49 -4.67 9.97 15.22
CA THR A 49 -5.94 9.51 14.65
C THR A 49 -5.69 8.72 13.38
N LEU A 50 -6.50 7.68 13.14
CA LEU A 50 -6.50 6.90 11.90
C LEU A 50 -7.93 6.78 11.40
N ASN A 51 -8.22 7.32 10.21
CA ASN A 51 -9.59 7.40 9.66
C ASN A 51 -10.56 8.06 10.64
N GLY A 52 -10.11 9.12 11.32
CA GLY A 52 -10.90 9.85 12.33
C GLY A 52 -11.04 9.15 13.69
N ARG A 53 -10.60 7.88 13.83
CA ARG A 53 -10.58 7.18 15.12
C ARG A 53 -9.34 7.59 15.92
N GLN A 54 -9.53 8.05 17.14
CA GLN A 54 -8.42 8.36 18.06
C GLN A 54 -7.78 7.08 18.59
N LEU A 55 -6.46 7.02 18.52
CA LEU A 55 -5.64 5.91 19.00
C LEU A 55 -4.62 6.42 20.03
N ILE A 56 -4.25 5.53 20.96
CA ILE A 56 -3.16 5.72 21.92
C ILE A 56 -1.99 4.84 21.50
N TRP A 57 -0.79 5.41 21.53
CA TRP A 57 0.44 4.73 21.18
C TRP A 57 1.50 4.98 22.25
N GLY A 58 2.08 3.93 22.82
CA GLY A 58 3.00 4.05 23.95
C GLY A 58 4.46 4.25 23.57
N GLN A 59 4.77 4.70 22.35
CA GLN A 59 6.14 4.98 21.90
C GLN A 59 6.19 6.33 21.17
N PRO A 60 7.29 7.07 21.22
CA PRO A 60 7.41 8.38 20.55
C PRO A 60 7.42 8.26 19.02
N THR A 61 7.52 7.06 18.48
CA THR A 61 7.55 6.78 17.05
C THR A 61 6.63 5.64 16.71
N ILE A 62 5.88 5.77 15.62
CA ILE A 62 5.09 4.69 15.02
C ILE A 62 5.68 4.29 13.66
N LEU A 63 5.77 2.99 13.41
CA LEU A 63 6.16 2.45 12.11
C LEU A 63 4.96 2.46 11.16
N GLY A 64 5.16 2.79 9.89
CA GLY A 64 4.10 2.77 8.88
C GLY A 64 3.37 1.43 8.84
N GLU A 65 4.09 0.31 8.90
CA GLU A 65 3.52 -1.04 8.98
C GLU A 65 2.46 -1.18 10.08
N ALA A 66 2.68 -0.57 11.25
CA ALA A 66 1.69 -0.58 12.32
C ALA A 66 0.41 0.14 11.90
N LEU A 67 0.50 1.30 11.24
CA LEU A 67 -0.67 2.02 10.71
C LEU A 67 -1.44 1.18 9.68
N TYR A 68 -0.75 0.43 8.83
CA TYR A 68 -1.40 -0.50 7.89
C TYR A 68 -2.15 -1.60 8.61
N VAL A 69 -1.52 -2.27 9.59
CA VAL A 69 -2.17 -3.31 10.40
C VAL A 69 -3.39 -2.76 11.13
N LEU A 70 -3.29 -1.56 11.70
CA LEU A 70 -4.37 -0.92 12.48
C LEU A 70 -5.51 -0.37 11.62
N SER A 71 -5.27 -0.15 10.33
CA SER A 71 -6.30 0.28 9.38
C SER A 71 -7.32 -0.82 9.07
N GLY A 72 -6.92 -2.09 9.16
CA GLY A 72 -7.76 -3.24 8.79
C GLY A 72 -8.09 -3.32 7.29
N MET A 73 -7.33 -2.63 6.43
CA MET A 73 -7.59 -2.53 4.99
C MET A 73 -6.79 -3.55 4.17
N GLY A 74 -7.24 -3.79 2.92
CA GLY A 74 -6.57 -4.62 1.92
C GLY A 74 -5.39 -3.93 1.23
N GLU A 75 -4.66 -4.69 0.39
CA GLU A 75 -3.43 -4.24 -0.28
C GLU A 75 -3.61 -3.06 -1.25
N ASP A 76 -4.84 -2.75 -1.64
CA ASP A 76 -5.22 -1.69 -2.57
C ASP A 76 -5.30 -0.28 -1.94
N GLN A 77 -5.20 -0.19 -0.62
CA GLN A 77 -5.23 1.08 0.11
C GLN A 77 -3.82 1.50 0.57
N ALA A 78 -3.61 2.80 0.71
CA ALA A 78 -2.43 3.38 1.34
C ALA A 78 -2.82 4.26 2.53
N VAL A 79 -1.89 4.36 3.48
CA VAL A 79 -1.97 5.30 4.59
C VAL A 79 -1.30 6.60 4.19
N PHE A 80 -1.92 7.72 4.54
CA PHE A 80 -1.38 9.05 4.37
C PHE A 80 -1.39 9.80 5.69
N LEU A 81 -0.40 10.64 5.91
CA LEU A 81 -0.39 11.67 6.94
C LEU A 81 -1.07 12.93 6.36
N ASP A 82 -2.18 13.34 6.96
CA ASP A 82 -2.88 14.58 6.69
C ASP A 82 -2.05 15.76 7.21
N VAL A 83 -1.54 16.54 6.27
CA VAL A 83 -0.74 17.73 6.56
C VAL A 83 -1.66 18.94 6.46
N ARG A 84 -2.03 19.51 7.61
CA ARG A 84 -2.94 20.68 7.67
C ARG A 84 -2.45 21.82 6.77
N GLY A 85 -3.27 22.18 5.78
CA GLY A 85 -2.97 23.25 4.83
C GLY A 85 -1.91 22.89 3.77
N GLY A 86 -1.53 21.62 3.68
CA GLY A 86 -0.58 21.08 2.71
C GLY A 86 -1.14 19.91 1.92
N THR A 87 -0.25 19.17 1.26
CA THR A 87 -0.58 17.94 0.55
C THR A 87 -0.35 16.75 1.46
N ASP A 88 -1.32 15.83 1.49
CA ASP A 88 -1.22 14.57 2.23
C ASP A 88 0.02 13.79 1.83
N ARG A 89 0.78 13.34 2.83
CA ARG A 89 2.03 12.61 2.62
C ARG A 89 1.76 11.12 2.67
N LEU A 90 2.06 10.40 1.58
CA LEU A 90 2.06 8.94 1.58
C LEU A 90 3.01 8.41 2.67
N VAL A 91 2.51 7.47 3.47
CA VAL A 91 3.29 6.75 4.49
C VAL A 91 3.62 5.36 3.95
N GLU A 92 4.91 5.10 3.74
CA GLU A 92 5.37 3.76 3.39
C GLU A 92 5.44 2.85 4.63
N ARG A 93 5.46 1.53 4.42
CA ARG A 93 5.44 0.55 5.52
C ARG A 93 6.68 0.69 6.42
N GLU A 94 7.82 1.05 5.84
CA GLU A 94 9.09 1.21 6.54
C GLU A 94 9.27 2.60 7.17
N ASP A 95 8.37 3.55 6.87
CA ASP A 95 8.45 4.91 7.41
C ASP A 95 8.36 4.88 8.94
N ARG A 96 9.15 5.73 9.59
CA ARG A 96 9.08 5.98 11.03
C ARG A 96 8.55 7.39 11.23
N ILE A 97 7.39 7.50 11.86
CA ILE A 97 6.70 8.76 12.08
C ILE A 97 6.88 9.16 13.53
N ASP A 98 7.44 10.34 13.75
CA ASP A 98 7.58 10.96 15.06
C ASP A 98 6.22 11.46 15.55
N LEU A 99 5.84 11.10 16.76
CA LEU A 99 4.60 11.51 17.43
C LEU A 99 4.86 12.55 18.54
N THR A 100 6.10 13.02 18.68
CA THR A 100 6.50 14.00 19.71
C THR A 100 6.32 15.45 19.26
N GLU A 101 6.02 15.67 17.98
CA GLU A 101 5.77 16.99 17.42
C GLU A 101 4.50 17.63 18.01
N PRO A 102 4.42 18.97 18.10
CA PRO A 102 3.25 19.64 18.65
C PRO A 102 2.00 19.38 17.81
N GLY A 103 1.03 18.66 18.37
CA GLY A 103 -0.25 18.40 17.73
C GLY A 103 -0.70 16.97 17.93
N VAL A 104 -1.59 16.52 17.04
CA VAL A 104 -2.00 15.12 16.93
C VAL A 104 -1.83 14.77 15.47
N GLU A 105 -1.04 13.75 15.17
CA GLU A 105 -0.89 13.26 13.81
C GLU A 105 -2.22 12.66 13.33
N HIS A 106 -2.67 13.12 12.17
CA HIS A 106 -3.89 12.66 11.54
C HIS A 106 -3.54 11.76 10.35
N PHE A 107 -3.94 10.50 10.42
CA PHE A 107 -3.74 9.54 9.35
C PHE A 107 -5.07 9.20 8.70
N ILE A 108 -5.06 9.09 7.38
CA ILE A 108 -6.20 8.68 6.57
C ILE A 108 -5.80 7.56 5.63
N THR A 109 -6.75 6.71 5.28
CA THR A 109 -6.60 5.73 4.20
C THR A 109 -7.29 6.24 2.95
N ALA A 110 -6.62 6.10 1.82
CA ALA A 110 -7.21 6.31 0.51
C ALA A 110 -6.67 5.24 -0.45
N PRO A 111 -7.28 5.04 -1.64
CA PRO A 111 -6.74 4.14 -2.63
C PRO A 111 -5.26 4.44 -2.82
N ARG A 112 -4.43 3.40 -2.76
CA ARG A 112 -2.98 3.56 -2.92
C ARG A 112 -2.79 4.33 -4.22
N PRO A 113 -2.19 5.53 -4.20
CA PRO A 113 -1.80 6.18 -5.43
C PRO A 113 -0.92 5.15 -6.06
N VAL A 114 -1.34 4.65 -7.22
CA VAL A 114 -0.46 3.80 -7.98
C VAL A 114 0.78 4.68 -8.13
N LYS A 115 1.88 4.33 -7.45
CA LYS A 115 3.22 4.81 -7.81
C LYS A 115 3.50 4.11 -9.15
N GLY A 116 2.65 4.43 -10.12
CA GLY A 116 2.43 3.67 -11.31
C GLY A 116 3.71 3.81 -12.06
N TYR A 117 4.25 2.66 -12.44
CA TYR A 117 5.18 2.67 -13.53
C TYR A 117 4.37 3.22 -14.71
N VAL A 118 4.83 4.32 -15.29
CA VAL A 118 4.21 4.85 -16.50
C VAL A 118 5.01 4.29 -17.65
N ILE A 119 4.37 3.37 -18.37
CA ILE A 119 4.91 2.79 -19.58
C ILE A 119 4.31 3.52 -20.78
N VAL A 120 5.05 3.56 -21.88
CA VAL A 120 4.56 4.15 -23.13
C VAL A 120 4.14 3.00 -24.05
N VAL A 121 2.85 2.86 -24.34
CA VAL A 121 2.32 1.83 -25.26
C VAL A 121 1.84 2.51 -26.52
N ASN A 122 2.46 2.21 -27.67
CA ASN A 122 2.09 2.82 -28.97
C ASN A 122 1.97 4.36 -28.90
N SER A 123 2.90 5.01 -28.20
CA SER A 123 2.96 6.46 -27.96
C SER A 123 1.95 7.05 -26.96
N ARG A 124 1.28 6.22 -26.16
CA ARG A 124 0.41 6.67 -25.06
C ARG A 124 0.99 6.28 -23.71
N ASP A 125 0.95 7.20 -22.76
CA ASP A 125 1.32 6.92 -21.38
C ASP A 125 0.22 6.11 -20.72
N GLU A 126 0.57 4.91 -20.28
CA GLU A 126 -0.33 3.95 -19.65
C GLU A 126 0.19 3.63 -18.24
N PRO A 127 -0.61 3.85 -17.19
CA PRO A 127 -0.23 3.49 -15.84
C PRO A 127 -0.33 1.97 -15.64
N VAL A 128 0.69 1.37 -15.04
CA VAL A 128 0.66 -0.03 -14.61
C VAL A 128 0.94 -0.14 -13.10
N PRO A 129 0.32 -1.11 -12.41
CA PRO A 129 0.37 -1.21 -10.95
C PRO A 129 1.71 -1.72 -10.40
N ASP A 130 2.50 -2.43 -11.20
CA ASP A 130 3.74 -3.09 -10.78
C ASP A 130 4.86 -2.86 -11.81
N LYS A 131 6.12 -2.97 -11.38
CA LYS A 131 7.30 -3.00 -12.27
C LYS A 131 7.26 -4.19 -13.22
N ARG A 132 6.63 -5.31 -12.85
CA ARG A 132 6.56 -6.49 -13.74
C ARG A 132 5.33 -6.39 -14.62
N VAL A 133 5.54 -6.17 -15.91
CA VAL A 133 4.48 -6.02 -16.91
C VAL A 133 4.48 -7.23 -17.85
N THR A 134 3.32 -7.84 -18.08
CA THR A 134 3.17 -9.01 -18.96
C THR A 134 2.78 -8.65 -20.38
N PHE A 135 3.03 -9.58 -21.32
CA PHE A 135 2.59 -9.46 -22.70
C PHE A 135 1.08 -9.16 -22.80
N GLU A 136 0.26 -9.93 -22.10
CA GLU A 136 -1.20 -9.84 -22.16
C GLU A 136 -1.70 -8.49 -21.64
N GLN A 137 -1.05 -7.97 -20.59
CA GLN A 137 -1.38 -6.67 -20.03
C GLN A 137 -1.11 -5.55 -21.03
N VAL A 138 0.03 -5.56 -21.72
CA VAL A 138 0.38 -4.55 -22.73
C VAL A 138 -0.55 -4.63 -23.94
N VAL A 139 -0.97 -5.84 -24.35
CA VAL A 139 -1.97 -6.01 -25.41
C VAL A 139 -3.31 -5.40 -25.02
N GLN A 140 -3.78 -5.63 -23.79
CA GLN A 140 -5.05 -5.05 -23.30
C GLN A 140 -5.00 -3.52 -23.25
N LEU A 141 -3.85 -2.93 -22.89
CA LEU A 141 -3.65 -1.48 -22.92
C LEU A 141 -3.65 -0.93 -24.35
N ALA A 142 -2.97 -1.62 -25.29
CA ALA A 142 -2.92 -1.20 -26.69
C ALA A 142 -4.27 -1.33 -27.42
N PHE A 143 -5.05 -2.36 -27.08
CA PHE A 143 -6.30 -2.73 -27.75
C PHE A 143 -7.38 -3.14 -26.74
N PRO A 144 -7.94 -2.18 -25.96
CA PRO A 144 -8.95 -2.48 -24.96
C PRO A 144 -10.21 -3.05 -25.61
N GLY A 145 -10.70 -4.18 -25.11
CA GLY A 145 -11.93 -4.83 -25.59
C GLY A 145 -11.81 -5.50 -26.96
N ALA A 146 -10.60 -5.77 -27.45
CA ALA A 146 -10.42 -6.49 -28.70
C ALA A 146 -11.00 -7.92 -28.61
N PRO A 147 -11.83 -8.35 -29.58
CA PRO A 147 -12.37 -9.71 -29.61
C PRO A 147 -11.24 -10.75 -29.75
N ILE A 148 -11.39 -11.88 -29.06
CA ILE A 148 -10.49 -13.03 -29.23
C ILE A 148 -10.82 -13.67 -30.58
N GLU A 149 -10.12 -13.21 -31.62
CA GLU A 149 -10.25 -13.72 -32.97
C GLU A 149 -9.14 -14.75 -33.25
N PRO A 150 -9.46 -15.96 -33.73
CA PRO A 150 -8.48 -17.03 -33.92
C PRO A 150 -7.39 -16.70 -34.95
N ASN A 151 -7.63 -15.73 -35.83
CA ASN A 151 -6.69 -15.31 -36.88
C ASN A 151 -5.88 -14.05 -36.50
N VAL A 152 -5.98 -13.57 -35.26
CA VAL A 152 -5.23 -12.41 -34.79
C VAL A 152 -3.97 -12.87 -34.06
N ARG A 153 -2.82 -12.35 -34.48
CA ARG A 153 -1.56 -12.47 -33.75
C ARG A 153 -1.08 -11.11 -33.30
N TYR A 154 -0.66 -11.01 -32.04
CA TYR A 154 0.02 -9.83 -31.53
C TYR A 154 1.52 -10.07 -31.50
N SER A 155 2.29 -9.08 -31.91
CA SER A 155 3.74 -9.02 -31.67
C SER A 155 4.06 -7.73 -30.96
N MET A 156 5.05 -7.76 -30.07
CA MET A 156 5.51 -6.55 -29.42
C MET A 156 7.02 -6.51 -29.20
N THR A 157 7.55 -5.30 -29.25
CA THR A 157 8.91 -4.99 -28.84
C THR A 157 8.88 -4.07 -27.64
N TYR A 158 9.90 -4.16 -26.80
CA TYR A 158 10.10 -3.25 -25.69
C TYR A 158 11.47 -2.59 -25.76
N ARG A 159 11.60 -1.39 -25.18
CA ARG A 159 12.88 -0.68 -25.02
C ARG A 159 12.88 0.17 -23.75
N HIS A 160 14.07 0.50 -23.27
CA HIS A 160 14.30 1.22 -22.01
C HIS A 160 13.71 0.51 -20.77
N ALA A 161 13.69 -0.83 -20.79
CA ALA A 161 13.29 -1.62 -19.62
C ALA A 161 14.34 -1.52 -18.48
N ALA A 162 13.89 -1.77 -17.26
CA ALA A 162 14.77 -1.92 -16.10
C ALA A 162 15.51 -3.27 -16.15
N SER A 163 14.85 -4.33 -16.63
CA SER A 163 15.45 -5.66 -16.79
C SER A 163 16.52 -5.70 -17.89
N LYS A 164 17.37 -6.73 -17.84
CA LYS A 164 18.26 -7.12 -18.95
C LYS A 164 17.63 -8.29 -19.73
N PRO A 165 17.61 -8.25 -21.07
CA PRO A 165 18.08 -7.14 -21.90
C PRO A 165 17.13 -5.92 -21.81
N HIS A 166 17.68 -4.70 -21.93
CA HIS A 166 16.92 -3.44 -21.80
C HIS A 166 15.98 -3.16 -22.99
N ALA A 167 16.13 -3.93 -24.06
CA ALA A 167 15.28 -3.91 -25.24
C ALA A 167 15.25 -5.31 -25.86
N GLY A 168 14.16 -5.64 -26.54
CA GLY A 168 13.97 -6.93 -27.18
C GLY A 168 12.54 -7.14 -27.66
N GLU A 169 12.25 -8.36 -28.08
CA GLU A 169 10.89 -8.82 -28.34
C GLU A 169 10.32 -9.43 -27.06
N LEU A 170 9.03 -9.20 -26.81
CA LEU A 170 8.30 -9.87 -25.75
C LEU A 170 7.30 -10.82 -26.39
N ALA A 171 7.50 -12.12 -26.15
CA ALA A 171 6.61 -13.18 -26.61
C ALA A 171 5.44 -13.37 -25.64
N GLU A 172 4.39 -14.03 -26.14
CA GLU A 172 3.20 -14.43 -25.37
C GLU A 172 3.58 -15.21 -24.10
N GLY A 173 2.92 -14.91 -22.98
CA GLY A 173 3.26 -15.43 -21.64
C GLY A 173 4.52 -14.83 -21.01
N GLY A 174 5.25 -13.98 -21.73
CA GLY A 174 6.44 -13.30 -21.23
C GLY A 174 6.13 -12.09 -20.35
N SER A 175 7.14 -11.63 -19.61
CA SER A 175 7.08 -10.41 -18.82
C SER A 175 8.40 -9.64 -18.79
N VAL A 176 8.34 -8.33 -18.56
CA VAL A 176 9.50 -7.42 -18.49
C VAL A 176 9.41 -6.57 -17.23
N GLU A 177 10.55 -6.29 -16.59
CA GLU A 177 10.61 -5.29 -15.52
C GLU A 177 10.79 -3.89 -16.09
N VAL A 178 9.88 -2.98 -15.77
CA VAL A 178 9.81 -1.62 -16.30
C VAL A 178 10.37 -0.59 -15.33
N LYS A 179 10.82 0.55 -15.85
CA LYS A 179 11.23 1.72 -15.06
C LYS A 179 10.01 2.48 -14.58
N HIS A 180 10.15 3.23 -13.48
CA HIS A 180 9.07 4.09 -12.97
C HIS A 180 8.46 5.00 -14.04
N HIS A 181 9.26 5.44 -15.01
CA HIS A 181 8.77 6.14 -16.20
C HIS A 181 9.62 5.79 -17.43
N GLY A 182 8.98 5.72 -18.60
CA GLY A 182 9.66 5.78 -19.89
C GLY A 182 10.16 4.44 -20.45
N THR A 183 9.74 3.30 -19.90
CA THR A 183 9.82 2.02 -20.63
C THR A 183 8.75 2.02 -21.72
N ILE A 184 9.15 1.68 -22.94
CA ILE A 184 8.31 1.82 -24.14
C ILE A 184 8.02 0.44 -24.72
N PHE A 185 6.76 0.20 -25.06
CA PHE A 185 6.27 -0.95 -25.81
C PHE A 185 5.67 -0.50 -27.14
N ASN A 186 5.99 -1.22 -28.21
CA ASN A 186 5.30 -1.09 -29.50
C ASN A 186 4.61 -2.40 -29.79
N VAL A 187 3.29 -2.36 -29.95
CA VAL A 187 2.44 -3.53 -30.17
C VAL A 187 1.85 -3.46 -31.56
N THR A 188 2.00 -4.54 -32.32
CA THR A 188 1.42 -4.71 -33.66
C THR A 188 0.35 -5.80 -33.60
N LYS A 189 -0.81 -5.54 -34.20
CA LYS A 189 -1.87 -6.52 -34.43
C LYS A 189 -1.81 -6.98 -35.89
N THR A 190 -1.69 -8.28 -36.12
CA THR A 190 -1.67 -8.88 -37.45
C THR A 190 -2.88 -9.80 -37.61
N VAL A 191 -3.64 -9.63 -38.69
CA VAL A 191 -4.73 -10.54 -39.07
C VAL A 191 -4.22 -11.46 -40.18
N GLN A 192 -4.18 -12.77 -39.92
CA GLN A 192 -3.83 -13.75 -40.94
C GLN A 192 -5.06 -14.02 -41.82
N SER A 193 -4.85 -13.93 -43.14
CA SER A 193 -5.86 -14.23 -44.18
C SER A 193 -5.81 -15.69 -44.59
#